data_AF-A0A7C7GYQ1-F1
#
_entry.id   AF-A0A7C7GYQ1-F1
#
_cell.length_a   1.000
_cell.length_b   1.000
_cell.length_c   1.000
_cell.angle_alpha   90.00
_cell.angle_beta   90.00
_cell.angle_gamma   90.00
#
_symmetry.space_group_name_H-M   'P 1'
#
loop_
_entity.id
_entity.type
_entity.pdbx_description
1 polymer ?
#
loop_
_entity_poly.entity_id
_entity_poly.type
_entity_poly.pdbx_seq_one_letter_code
_entity_poly.pdbx_strand_id
1 'polypeptide(L)' 'MVVPLEHVIILSGILFAIGVLGVLFRRNALVIFMSIELMLNAVNLALVGFS' A
#
# COMPACT_ATOMS: atom_id res chain seq x y z
N MET A 1 11.70 -1.61 21.98
CA MET A 1 11.54 -0.64 20.88
C MET A 1 10.10 -0.73 20.40
N VAL A 2 9.32 0.33 20.59
CA VAL A 2 7.92 0.38 20.17
C VAL A 2 7.91 1.13 18.84
N VAL A 3 7.35 0.54 17.78
CA VAL A 3 7.20 1.24 16.50
C VAL A 3 6.05 2.24 16.66
N PRO A 4 6.27 3.55 16.48
CA PRO A 4 5.19 4.52 16.60
C PRO A 4 4.16 4.34 15.49
N LEU A 5 2.88 4.57 15.82
CA LEU A 5 1.75 4.46 14.89
C LEU A 5 1.96 5.29 13.60
N GLU A 6 2.55 6.49 13.74
CA GLU A 6 2.84 7.37 12.61
C GLU A 6 3.67 6.69 11.52
N HIS A 7 4.62 5.82 11.90
CA HIS A 7 5.51 5.15 10.95
C HIS A 7 4.75 4.11 10.13
N VAL A 8 3.83 3.39 10.76
CA VAL A 8 3.00 2.38 10.10
C VAL A 8 2.04 3.05 9.12
N ILE A 9 1.41 4.15 9.53
CA ILE A 9 0.50 4.91 8.68
C ILE A 9 1.23 5.53 7.49
N ILE A 10 2.38 6.19 7.72
CA ILE A 10 3.20 6.76 6.63
C ILE A 10 3.62 5.66 5.65
N LEU A 11 4.10 4.52 6.15
CA LEU A 11 4.51 3.40 5.31
C LEU A 11 3.34 2.85 4.48
N SER A 12 2.17 2.63 5.09
CA SER A 12 0.98 2.19 4.37
C SER A 12 0.54 3.20 3.30
N GLY A 13 0.60 4.50 3.58
CA GLY A 13 0.29 5.54 2.62
C GLY A 13 1.25 5.54 1.43
N ILE A 14 2.55 5.36 1.66
CA ILE A 14 3.57 5.24 0.61
C ILE A 14 3.30 4.01 -0.26
N LEU A 15 3.06 2.84 0.35
CA LEU A 15 2.79 1.61 -0.39
C LEU A 15 1.51 1.71 -1.24
N PHE A 16 0.46 2.34 -0.69
CA PHE A 16 -0.77 2.60 -1.41
C PHE A 16 -0.53 3.54 -2.61
N ALA A 17 0.20 4.64 -2.41
CA ALA A 17 0.55 5.57 -3.47
C ALA A 17 1.37 4.89 -4.58
N ILE A 18 2.32 4.02 -4.25
CA ILE A 18 3.08 3.22 -5.23
C ILE A 18 2.13 2.33 -6.03
N GLY A 19 1.17 1.67 -5.36
CA GLY A 19 0.14 0.87 -6.03
C GLY A 19 -0.73 1.70 -6.98
N VAL A 20 -1.15 2.90 -6.58
CA VAL A 20 -1.90 3.83 -7.44
C VAL A 20 -1.09 4.24 -8.68
N LEU A 21 0.17 4.63 -8.49
CA LEU A 21 1.07 4.96 -9.60
C LEU A 21 1.26 3.73 -10.52
N GLY A 22 1.36 2.54 -9.94
CA GLY A 22 1.40 1.27 -10.69
C GLY A 22 0.17 1.05 -11.56
N VAL A 23 -1.03 1.32 -11.05
CA VAL A 23 -2.27 1.20 -11.83
C VAL A 23 -2.34 2.25 -12.95
N LEU A 24 -1.93 3.50 -12.68
CA LEU A 24 -2.04 4.59 -13.66
C LEU A 24 -1.04 4.49 -14.81
N PHE A 25 0.19 4.05 -14.55
CA PHE A 25 1.27 4.07 -15.55
C PHE A 25 1.49 2.75 -16.28
N ARG A 26 0.91 1.64 -15.81
CA ARG A 26 1.16 0.32 -16.41
C ARG A 26 0.09 -0.04 -17.41
N ARG A 27 0.53 -0.52 -18.59
CA ARG A 27 -0.36 -0.99 -19.67
C ARG A 27 -0.60 -2.50 -19.64
N ASN A 28 0.17 -3.23 -18.83
CA ASN A 28 0.03 -4.68 -18.72
C ASN A 28 -0.97 -5.00 -17.61
N ALA A 29 -2.07 -5.67 -17.96
CA ALA A 29 -3.12 -6.07 -17.03
C ALA A 29 -2.60 -6.86 -15.82
N LEU A 30 -1.61 -7.75 -16.01
CA LEU A 30 -1.02 -8.50 -14.89
C LEU A 30 -0.32 -7.59 -13.88
N VAL A 31 0.34 -6.53 -14.34
CA VAL A 31 1.02 -5.57 -13.46
C VAL A 31 0.00 -4.66 -12.76
N ILE A 32 -1.11 -4.35 -13.42
CA ILE A 32 -2.23 -3.65 -12.80
C ILE A 32 -2.80 -4.50 -11.65
N PHE A 33 -3.04 -5.79 -11.87
CA PHE A 33 -3.50 -6.70 -10.81
C PHE A 33 -2.53 -6.78 -9.63
N MET A 34 -1.22 -6.92 -9.90
CA MET A 34 -0.19 -6.90 -8.84
C MET A 34 -0.17 -5.57 -8.07
N SER A 35 -0.42 -4.44 -8.76
CA SER A 35 -0.51 -3.12 -8.12
C SER A 35 -1.76 -3.02 -7.23
N ILE A 36 -2.87 -3.66 -7.62
CA ILE A 36 -4.07 -3.75 -6.79
C ILE A 36 -3.82 -4.61 -5.54
N GLU A 37 -3.16 -5.76 -5.67
CA GLU A 37 -2.77 -6.58 -4.52
C GLU A 37 -1.87 -5.81 -3.55
N LEU A 38 -0.95 -4.98 -4.06
CA LEU A 38 -0.12 -4.10 -3.25
C LEU A 38 -0.96 -3.04 -2.50
N MET A 39 -1.92 -2.40 -3.17
CA MET A 39 -2.83 -1.44 -2.54
C MET A 39 -3.66 -2.09 -1.42
N LEU A 40 -4.17 -3.30 -1.65
CA LEU A 40 -4.93 -4.03 -0.63
C LEU A 40 -4.06 -4.41 0.59
N ASN A 41 -2.81 -4.81 0.36
CA ASN A 41 -1.86 -5.07 1.45
C ASN A 41 -1.53 -3.80 2.25
N ALA A 42 -1.40 -2.65 1.58
CA ALA A 42 -1.19 -1.38 2.25
C ALA A 42 -2.36 -1.00 3.17
N VAL A 43 -3.60 -1.21 2.74
CA VAL A 43 -4.79 -0.97 3.58
C VAL A 43 -4.80 -1.93 4.76
N ASN A 44 -4.50 -3.22 4.57
CA ASN A 44 -4.41 -4.18 5.68
C ASN A 44 -3.34 -3.77 6.70
N LEU A 45 -2.18 -3.27 6.25
CA LEU A 45 -1.15 -2.76 7.14
C LEU A 45 -1.63 -1.56 7.97
N ALA A 46 -2.37 -0.63 7.35
CA ALA A 46 -2.97 0.49 8.07
C ALA A 46 -3.96 0.01 9.14
N LEU A 47 -4.84 -0.93 8.79
CA LEU A 47 -5.83 -1.50 9.71
C LEU A 47 -5.19 -2.18 10.92
N VAL A 48 -4.14 -2.99 10.70
CA VAL A 48 -3.37 -3.63 11.79
C VAL A 48 -2.61 -2.60 12.64
N GLY A 49 -2.18 -1.48 12.05
CA GLY A 49 -1.60 -0.38 12.81
C GLY A 49 -2.59 0.25 13.80
N PHE A 50 -3.88 0.30 13.46
CA PHE A 50 -4.94 0.87 14.31
C PHE A 50 -5.56 -0.12 15.31
N SER A 51 -5.30 -1.42 15.17
CA SER A 51 -5.78 -2.46 16.09
C SER A 51 -4.87 -2.61 17.31
#